data_AF-A0A946EYX8-F1
#
_entry.id   AF-A0A946EYX8-F1
#
_cell.length_a   1.000
_cell.length_b   1.000
_cell.length_c   1.000
_cell.angle_alpha   90.00
_cell.angle_beta   90.00
_cell.angle_gamma   90.00
#
_symmetry.space_group_name_H-M   'P 1'
#
loop_
_entity.id
_entity.type
_entity.pdbx_description
1 polymer ?
#
loop_
_entity_poly.entity_id
_entity_poly.type
_entity_poly.pdbx_seq_one_letter_code
_entity_poly.pdbx_strand_id
1 'polypeptide(L)'
;MKDSGSNELPILVFATHNANKALEVQKMLGDAYRIQTLSDIGCHEEIAETAPDLKGNALIKAKHVSDAYGLDCFADDTGLEVDALDGAPGVRTARYAGEQADAEANMKKLLGALSGVKPENRSAR
;
A
#
# COMPACT_ATOMS: atom_id res chain seq x y z
N MET A 1 -40.78 15.50 18.38
CA MET A 1 -39.74 14.46 18.58
C MET A 1 -38.71 14.67 17.50
N LYS A 2 -37.45 14.92 17.85
CA LYS A 2 -36.37 14.99 16.86
C LYS A 2 -36.02 13.56 16.50
N ASP A 3 -36.18 13.19 15.22
CA ASP A 3 -35.60 11.96 14.69
C ASP A 3 -34.08 12.03 14.90
N SER A 4 -33.61 11.37 15.94
CA SER A 4 -32.20 11.04 16.13
C SER A 4 -31.90 9.80 15.30
N GLY A 5 -31.97 9.93 13.98
CA GLY A 5 -31.42 8.94 13.07
C GLY A 5 -29.91 8.93 13.30
N SER A 6 -29.38 7.82 13.80
CA SER A 6 -27.94 7.57 13.83
C SER A 6 -27.44 7.64 12.40
N ASN A 7 -26.84 8.75 12.01
CA ASN A 7 -26.23 8.88 10.69
C ASN A 7 -24.89 8.12 10.74
N GLU A 8 -24.97 6.79 10.69
CA GLU A 8 -23.77 5.96 10.58
C GLU A 8 -23.13 6.23 9.22
N LEU A 9 -21.84 6.56 9.25
CA LEU A 9 -21.08 6.82 8.03
C LEU A 9 -20.99 5.54 7.20
N PRO A 10 -21.06 5.63 5.85
CA PRO A 10 -20.81 4.48 5.00
C PRO A 10 -19.40 3.94 5.25
N ILE A 11 -19.27 2.62 5.23
CA ILE A 11 -17.99 1.93 5.44
C ILE A 11 -17.25 1.83 4.11
N LEU A 12 -15.95 2.13 4.13
CA LEU A 12 -15.05 1.90 3.01
C LEU A 12 -13.82 1.14 3.53
N VAL A 13 -13.54 -0.03 2.97
CA VAL A 13 -12.41 -0.84 3.40
C VAL A 13 -11.13 -0.39 2.70
N PHE A 14 -10.10 -0.06 3.48
CA PHE A 14 -8.73 0.02 2.99
C PHE A 14 -8.08 -1.34 3.16
N ALA A 15 -7.75 -2.01 2.05
CA ALA A 15 -7.08 -3.31 2.01
C ALA A 15 -5.60 -3.24 2.48
N THR A 16 -5.41 -2.85 3.74
CA THR A 16 -4.13 -2.72 4.42
C THR A 16 -4.23 -3.29 5.84
N HIS A 17 -3.11 -3.81 6.36
CA HIS A 17 -2.94 -4.10 7.79
C HIS A 17 -2.28 -2.94 8.56
N ASN A 18 -1.87 -1.87 7.86
CA ASN A 18 -1.20 -0.75 8.48
C ASN A 18 -2.23 0.25 9.04
N ALA A 19 -2.48 0.18 10.35
CA ALA A 19 -3.41 1.06 11.04
C ALA A 19 -3.04 2.55 10.92
N ASN A 20 -1.75 2.90 10.80
CA ASN A 20 -1.33 4.30 10.63
C ASN A 20 -1.74 4.83 9.25
N LYS A 21 -1.58 4.04 8.18
CA LYS A 21 -2.08 4.41 6.84
C LYS A 21 -3.59 4.63 6.84
N ALA A 22 -4.35 3.74 7.50
CA ALA A 22 -5.79 3.89 7.62
C ALA A 22 -6.19 5.15 8.39
N LEU A 23 -5.47 5.48 9.48
CA LEU A 23 -5.70 6.70 10.24
C LEU A 23 -5.43 7.98 9.42
N GLU A 24 -4.38 7.98 8.60
CA GLU A 24 -4.09 9.09 7.69
C GLU A 24 -5.22 9.30 6.67
N VAL A 25 -5.69 8.22 6.04
CA VAL A 25 -6.80 8.28 5.09
C VAL A 25 -8.10 8.71 5.77
N GLN A 26 -8.40 8.20 6.97
CA GLN A 26 -9.57 8.62 7.75
C GLN A 26 -9.55 10.14 8.02
N LYS A 27 -8.39 10.70 8.35
CA LYS A 27 -8.23 12.15 8.55
C LYS A 27 -8.47 12.94 7.26
N MET A 28 -8.03 12.42 6.12
CA MET A 28 -8.23 13.06 4.80
C MET A 28 -9.69 13.06 4.37
N LEU A 29 -10.42 11.98 4.63
CA LEU A 29 -11.82 11.82 4.22
C LEU A 29 -12.82 12.43 5.22
N GLY A 30 -12.39 12.72 6.46
CA GLY A 30 -13.25 13.29 7.49
C GLY A 30 -14.49 12.43 7.72
N ASP A 31 -15.66 13.07 7.71
CA ASP A 31 -16.94 12.41 7.97
C ASP A 31 -17.63 11.91 6.68
N ALA A 32 -16.90 11.75 5.57
CA ALA A 32 -17.48 11.18 4.35
C ALA A 32 -17.64 9.65 4.43
N TYR A 33 -16.69 8.98 5.07
CA TYR A 33 -16.64 7.52 5.22
C TYR A 33 -16.03 7.14 6.57
N ARG A 34 -16.41 5.96 7.06
CA ARG A 34 -15.68 5.25 8.11
C ARG A 34 -14.73 4.24 7.46
N ILE A 35 -13.43 4.44 7.66
CA ILE A 35 -12.41 3.55 7.13
C ILE A 35 -12.24 2.34 8.03
N GLN A 36 -12.25 1.15 7.41
CA GLN A 36 -11.90 -0.11 8.06
C GLN A 36 -10.68 -0.73 7.38
N THR A 37 -9.86 -1.42 8.16
CA THR A 37 -8.69 -2.18 7.69
C THR A 37 -9.05 -3.64 7.42
N LEU A 38 -8.10 -4.40 6.84
CA LEU A 38 -8.23 -5.86 6.74
C LEU A 38 -8.45 -6.50 8.12
N SER A 39 -7.75 -6.00 9.14
CA SER A 39 -7.88 -6.49 10.51
C SER A 39 -9.27 -6.22 11.10
N ASP A 40 -9.89 -5.08 10.78
CA ASP A 40 -11.23 -4.73 11.29
C ASP A 40 -12.34 -5.61 10.70
N ILE A 41 -12.16 -6.09 9.48
CA ILE A 41 -13.11 -7.00 8.81
C ILE A 41 -12.79 -8.49 9.07
N GLY A 42 -11.78 -8.78 9.89
CA GLY A 42 -11.35 -10.15 10.20
C GLY A 42 -10.61 -10.87 9.06
N CYS A 43 -10.06 -10.12 8.10
CA CYS A 43 -9.17 -10.66 7.08
C CYS A 43 -7.76 -10.79 7.67
N HIS A 44 -7.27 -12.02 7.77
CA HIS A 44 -5.93 -12.34 8.30
C HIS A 44 -5.13 -13.24 7.36
N GLU A 45 -5.66 -13.52 6.18
CA GLU A 45 -4.96 -14.29 5.16
C GLU A 45 -3.89 -13.45 4.44
N GLU A 46 -2.86 -14.13 3.96
CA GLU A 46 -1.82 -13.51 3.16
C GLU A 46 -2.33 -13.30 1.73
N ILE A 47 -2.46 -12.05 1.32
CA ILE A 47 -2.85 -11.69 -0.04
C ILE A 47 -1.60 -11.67 -0.91
N ALA A 48 -1.52 -12.58 -1.90
CA ALA A 48 -0.34 -12.74 -2.72
C ALA A 48 -0.08 -11.53 -3.65
N GLU A 49 1.08 -10.89 -3.50
CA GLU A 49 1.54 -9.77 -4.33
C GLU A 49 2.36 -10.28 -5.52
N THR A 50 1.65 -10.74 -6.56
CA THR A 50 2.23 -11.43 -7.73
C THR A 50 2.34 -10.56 -8.98
N ALA A 51 1.84 -9.32 -8.93
CA ALA A 51 1.89 -8.43 -10.09
C ALA A 51 3.30 -7.88 -10.30
N PRO A 52 3.65 -7.53 -11.55
CA PRO A 52 4.96 -6.94 -11.86
C PRO A 52 5.08 -5.47 -11.44
N ASP A 53 3.98 -4.79 -11.14
CA ASP A 53 3.94 -3.37 -10.78
C ASP A 53 3.05 -3.08 -9.56
N LEU A 54 3.25 -1.91 -8.95
CA LEU A 54 2.54 -1.48 -7.74
C LEU A 54 1.02 -1.40 -7.97
N LYS A 55 0.62 -0.92 -9.15
CA LYS A 55 -0.79 -0.79 -9.51
C LYS A 55 -1.49 -2.16 -9.54
N GLY A 56 -0.83 -3.17 -10.07
CA GLY A 56 -1.33 -4.53 -10.13
C GLY A 56 -1.45 -5.17 -8.76
N ASN A 57 -0.49 -4.96 -7.86
CA ASN A 57 -0.57 -5.44 -6.48
C ASN A 57 -1.72 -4.76 -5.70
N ALA A 58 -1.90 -3.45 -5.86
CA ALA A 58 -3.05 -2.74 -5.30
C ALA A 58 -4.37 -3.33 -5.84
N LEU A 59 -4.46 -3.58 -7.15
CA LEU A 59 -5.65 -4.20 -7.74
C LEU A 59 -5.92 -5.60 -7.19
N ILE A 60 -4.88 -6.44 -7.03
CA ILE A 60 -5.03 -7.78 -6.42
C ILE A 60 -5.59 -7.66 -5.01
N LYS A 61 -5.07 -6.76 -4.19
CA LYS A 61 -5.54 -6.52 -2.81
C LYS A 61 -7.00 -6.07 -2.76
N ALA A 62 -7.38 -5.08 -3.58
CA ALA A 62 -8.77 -4.61 -3.64
C ALA A 62 -9.73 -5.70 -4.16
N LYS A 63 -9.33 -6.42 -5.22
CA LYS A 63 -10.13 -7.50 -5.78
C LYS A 63 -10.34 -8.63 -4.77
N HIS A 64 -9.32 -8.98 -4.01
CA HIS A 64 -9.43 -9.98 -2.95
C HIS A 64 -10.50 -9.59 -1.93
N VAL A 65 -10.48 -8.35 -1.42
CA VAL A 65 -11.49 -7.87 -0.48
C VAL A 65 -12.90 -7.88 -1.10
N SER A 66 -13.02 -7.39 -2.34
CA SER A 66 -14.30 -7.36 -3.05
C SER A 66 -14.88 -8.76 -3.28
N ASP A 67 -14.05 -9.71 -3.74
CA ASP A 67 -14.48 -11.08 -4.08
C ASP A 67 -14.80 -11.90 -2.81
N ALA A 68 -14.00 -11.76 -1.74
CA ALA A 68 -14.14 -12.58 -0.53
C ALA A 68 -15.16 -12.03 0.48
N TYR A 69 -15.30 -10.70 0.57
CA TYR A 69 -16.13 -10.05 1.58
C TYR A 69 -17.33 -9.29 1.00
N GLY A 70 -17.35 -9.02 -0.31
CA GLY A 70 -18.44 -8.25 -0.93
C GLY A 70 -18.52 -6.80 -0.46
N LEU A 71 -17.41 -6.22 -0.01
CA LEU A 71 -17.34 -4.88 0.55
C LEU A 71 -16.73 -3.89 -0.44
N ASP A 72 -17.25 -2.65 -0.42
CA ASP A 72 -16.63 -1.53 -1.12
C ASP A 72 -15.26 -1.25 -0.50
N CYS A 73 -14.24 -1.20 -1.36
CA CYS A 73 -12.87 -1.14 -0.91
C CYS A 73 -11.94 -0.42 -1.88
N PHE A 74 -10.79 -0.03 -1.35
CA PHE A 74 -9.63 0.43 -2.12
C PHE A 74 -8.36 -0.18 -1.52
N ALA A 75 -7.27 -0.10 -2.28
CA ALA A 75 -5.96 -0.57 -1.84
C ALA A 75 -4.88 0.39 -2.33
N ASP A 76 -3.74 0.35 -1.66
CA ASP A 76 -2.51 0.98 -2.09
C ASP A 76 -1.42 -0.09 -2.23
N ASP A 77 -0.39 0.23 -3.00
CA ASP A 77 0.88 -0.47 -2.91
C ASP A 77 2.01 0.55 -2.94
N THR A 78 3.05 0.30 -2.15
CA THR A 78 4.12 1.28 -1.95
C THR A 78 5.47 0.68 -2.32
N GLY A 79 6.19 1.39 -3.16
CA GLY A 79 7.55 1.07 -3.56
C GLY A 79 8.33 2.35 -3.87
N LEU A 80 9.59 2.17 -4.24
CA LEU A 80 10.49 3.22 -4.70
C LEU A 80 10.86 2.85 -6.13
N GLU A 81 10.60 3.74 -7.07
CA GLU A 81 10.96 3.54 -8.47
C GLU A 81 12.05 4.53 -8.85
N VAL A 82 13.20 4.03 -9.30
CA VAL A 82 14.34 4.87 -9.68
C VAL A 82 14.54 4.83 -11.18
N ASP A 83 14.54 5.99 -11.82
CA ASP A 83 14.53 6.07 -13.29
C ASP A 83 15.81 5.50 -13.91
N ALA A 84 16.98 5.75 -13.31
CA ALA A 84 18.25 5.17 -13.77
C ALA A 84 18.39 3.66 -13.53
N LEU A 85 17.46 3.04 -12.81
CA LEU A 85 17.42 1.60 -12.56
C LEU A 85 16.20 0.94 -13.21
N ASP A 86 15.65 1.56 -14.27
CA ASP A 86 14.48 1.09 -15.00
C ASP A 86 13.27 0.83 -14.07
N GLY A 87 13.10 1.69 -13.05
CA GLY A 87 12.03 1.58 -12.06
C GLY A 87 12.31 0.63 -10.90
N ALA A 88 13.46 -0.06 -10.87
CA ALA A 88 13.85 -0.83 -9.68
C ALA A 88 14.14 0.12 -8.49
N PRO A 89 13.86 -0.29 -7.24
CA PRO A 89 13.34 -1.61 -6.82
C PRO A 89 11.85 -1.89 -7.07
N GLY A 90 10.99 -0.87 -7.23
CA GLY A 90 9.56 -1.03 -7.48
C GLY A 90 8.85 -1.91 -6.45
N VAL A 91 8.10 -2.92 -6.90
CA VAL A 91 7.41 -3.91 -6.03
C VAL A 91 8.34 -4.69 -5.09
N ARG A 92 9.66 -4.64 -5.32
CA ARG A 92 10.66 -5.29 -4.47
C ARG A 92 11.23 -4.37 -3.39
N THR A 93 10.75 -3.13 -3.21
CA THR A 93 11.33 -2.17 -2.25
C THR A 93 11.58 -2.72 -0.86
N ALA A 94 10.61 -3.39 -0.25
CA ALA A 94 10.75 -3.94 1.10
C ALA A 94 11.75 -5.11 1.21
N ARG A 95 12.11 -5.73 0.08
CA ARG A 95 12.92 -6.95 -0.03
C ARG A 95 13.99 -6.82 -1.10
N TYR A 96 14.46 -5.60 -1.37
CA TYR A 96 15.32 -5.33 -2.51
C TYR A 96 16.65 -6.07 -2.38
N ALA A 97 17.19 -6.16 -1.16
CA ALA A 97 18.39 -6.92 -0.83
C ALA A 97 18.11 -8.40 -0.48
N GLY A 98 16.87 -8.88 -0.61
CA GLY A 98 16.44 -10.26 -0.34
C GLY A 98 15.22 -10.33 0.58
N GLU A 99 14.60 -11.52 0.68
CA GLU A 99 13.36 -11.75 1.45
C GLU A 99 13.53 -11.53 2.98
N GLN A 100 14.77 -11.54 3.48
CA GLN A 100 15.09 -11.31 4.90
C GLN A 100 15.90 -10.03 5.12
N ALA A 101 15.93 -9.14 4.13
CA ALA A 101 16.68 -7.89 4.22
C ALA A 101 15.94 -6.88 5.09
N ASP A 102 16.70 -6.18 5.93
CA ASP A 102 16.21 -4.99 6.61
C ASP A 102 16.30 -3.74 5.71
N ALA A 103 15.78 -2.63 6.23
CA ALA A 103 15.81 -1.35 5.52
C ALA A 103 17.24 -0.89 5.19
N GLU A 104 18.22 -1.15 6.06
CA GLU A 104 19.61 -0.74 5.85
C GLU A 104 20.26 -1.52 4.71
N ALA A 105 20.04 -2.84 4.65
CA ALA A 105 20.49 -3.69 3.56
C ALA A 105 19.87 -3.28 2.22
N ASN A 106 18.57 -2.96 2.22
CA ASN A 106 17.86 -2.47 1.03
C ASN A 106 18.46 -1.15 0.52
N MET A 107 18.68 -0.17 1.43
CA MET A 107 19.31 1.10 1.08
C MET A 107 20.75 0.91 0.59
N LYS A 108 21.54 0.06 1.24
CA LYS A 108 22.92 -0.22 0.84
C LYS A 108 22.99 -0.80 -0.57
N LYS A 109 22.11 -1.75 -0.90
CA LYS A 109 22.03 -2.30 -2.27
C LYS A 109 21.63 -1.24 -3.28
N LEU A 110 20.67 -0.37 -2.95
CA LEU A 110 20.26 0.73 -3.81
C LEU A 110 21.39 1.72 -4.09
N LEU A 111 22.09 2.17 -3.05
CA LEU A 111 23.22 3.08 -3.18
C LEU A 111 24.37 2.44 -3.99
N GLY A 112 24.59 1.13 -3.81
CA GLY A 112 25.53 0.36 -4.63
C GLY A 112 25.14 0.31 -6.11
N ALA A 113 23.86 0.07 -6.40
CA ALA A 113 23.32 0.05 -7.77
C ALA A 113 23.42 1.43 -8.45
N LEU A 114 23.36 2.52 -7.67
CA LEU A 114 23.51 3.89 -8.16
C LEU A 114 24.97 4.36 -8.24
N SER A 115 25.93 3.48 -7.94
CA SER A 115 27.36 3.80 -8.07
C SER A 115 27.70 4.10 -9.53
N GLY A 116 28.32 5.26 -9.79
CA GLY A 116 28.63 5.73 -11.15
C GLY A 116 27.48 6.42 -11.89
N VAL A 117 26.26 6.36 -11.39
CA VAL A 117 25.14 7.17 -11.93
C VAL A 117 25.35 8.62 -11.50
N LYS A 118 25.38 9.54 -12.47
CA LYS A 118 25.54 10.98 -12.20
C LYS A 118 24.36 11.53 -11.38
N PRO A 119 24.57 12.50 -10.47
CA PRO A 119 23.51 13.04 -9.61
C PRO A 119 22.25 13.49 -10.35
N GLU A 120 22.39 14.13 -11.51
CA GLU A 120 21.29 14.60 -12.36
C GLU A 120 20.40 13.48 -12.92
N ASN A 121 20.88 12.23 -12.90
CA ASN A 121 20.16 11.05 -13.39
C ASN A 121 19.60 10.17 -12.26
N ARG A 122 19.56 10.65 -11.01
CA ARG A 122 19.11 9.86 -9.84
C ARG A 122 17.66 10.16 -9.43
N SER A 123 16.80 10.57 -10.36
CA SER A 123 15.38 10.81 -10.08
C SER A 123 14.70 9.52 -9.61
N ALA A 124 13.80 9.66 -8.64
CA ALA A 124 13.03 8.58 -8.07
C ALA A 124 11.65 9.07 -7.62
N ARG A 125 10.70 8.15 -7.46
CA ARG A 125 9.34 8.39 -6.96
C ARG A 125 8.88 7.28 -6.03
#